data_AF-A0A954LGQ7-F1
#
_entry.id   AF-A0A954LGQ7-F1
#
_cell.length_a   1.000
_cell.length_b   1.000
_cell.length_c   1.000
_cell.angle_alpha   90.00
_cell.angle_beta   90.00
_cell.angle_gamma   90.00
#
_symmetry.space_group_name_H-M   'P 1'
#
loop_
_entity.id
_entity.type
_entity.pdbx_description
1 polymer ?
#
loop_
_entity_poly.entity_id
_entity_poly.type
_entity_poly.pdbx_seq_one_letter_code
_entity_poly.pdbx_strand_id
1 'polypeptide(L)'
;VDQLPFTEKDKLAYLTQTTLSIQEATQIIDRLKERFPHIECPPKEDICYATTNRQEAVTNLGQDSDVVIVLGSQNSSNSRRLMEIGLEQGKPSYLVDSADELKPEWFEDCETVLITAGASAPEVVVQECIDFLVQKYGAEVTEKTIREENVTFALPPELRTGKMEKTSLSSSE
;
A
#
# COMPACT_ATOMS: atom_id res chain seq x y z
N VAL A 1 19.73 6.39 12.55
CA VAL A 1 20.35 7.64 12.05
C VAL A 1 21.71 7.91 12.70
N ASP A 2 21.87 7.71 14.00
CA ASP A 2 23.04 8.17 14.78
C ASP A 2 24.38 7.50 14.43
N GLN A 3 24.36 6.36 13.76
CA GLN A 3 25.57 5.63 13.36
C GLN A 3 26.11 6.03 11.98
N LEU A 4 25.40 6.89 11.23
CA LEU A 4 25.87 7.34 9.91
C LEU A 4 27.22 8.09 10.02
N PRO A 5 28.24 7.73 9.23
CA PRO A 5 29.62 8.23 9.38
C PRO A 5 29.88 9.53 8.59
N PHE A 6 28.92 10.47 8.62
CA PHE A 6 29.02 11.76 7.95
C PHE A 6 29.21 12.91 8.94
N THR A 7 29.75 14.01 8.45
CA THR A 7 30.06 15.23 9.19
C THR A 7 29.31 16.42 8.61
N GLU A 8 29.32 17.56 9.31
CA GLU A 8 28.67 18.80 8.86
C GLU A 8 29.26 19.41 7.57
N LYS A 9 30.42 18.91 7.11
CA LYS A 9 31.09 19.41 5.90
C LYS A 9 30.70 18.63 4.64
N ASP A 10 30.05 17.48 4.81
CA ASP A 10 29.68 16.62 3.70
C ASP A 10 28.46 17.18 2.99
N LYS A 11 28.42 17.06 1.65
CA LYS A 11 27.22 17.41 0.89
C LYS A 11 26.28 16.22 0.90
N LEU A 12 25.15 16.36 1.58
CA LEU A 12 24.21 15.27 1.80
C LEU A 12 22.86 15.58 1.14
N ALA A 13 22.27 14.56 0.54
CA ALA A 13 20.87 14.55 0.15
C ALA A 13 20.25 13.20 0.56
N TYR A 14 18.95 13.19 0.87
CA TYR A 14 18.22 11.95 1.10
C TYR A 14 17.14 11.74 0.04
N LEU A 15 16.84 10.46 -0.19
CA LEU A 15 15.73 9.98 -0.99
C LEU A 15 14.97 8.94 -0.16
N THR A 16 13.67 8.83 -0.39
CA THR A 16 12.83 7.81 0.27
C THR A 16 12.27 6.82 -0.74
N GLN A 17 12.02 5.59 -0.27
CA GLN A 17 11.30 4.60 -1.07
C GLN A 17 9.82 4.96 -1.12
N THR A 18 9.20 4.80 -2.29
CA THR A 18 7.82 5.25 -2.59
C THR A 18 6.72 4.57 -1.77
N THR A 19 7.02 3.44 -1.13
CA THR A 19 6.09 2.52 -0.47
C THR A 19 6.32 2.40 1.04
N LEU A 20 7.10 3.31 1.62
CA LEU A 20 7.34 3.35 3.06
C LEU A 20 6.09 3.76 3.84
N SER A 21 6.09 3.41 5.12
CA SER A 21 5.25 4.10 6.11
C SER A 21 5.48 5.60 6.04
N ILE A 22 4.41 6.38 5.96
CA ILE A 22 4.54 7.85 6.08
C ILE A 22 5.08 8.20 7.46
N GLN A 23 4.51 7.61 8.52
CA GLN A 23 4.86 7.96 9.89
C GLN A 23 6.31 7.61 10.24
N GLU A 24 6.78 6.40 9.90
CA GLU A 24 8.16 6.00 10.19
C GLU A 24 9.15 6.80 9.34
N ALA A 25 8.81 7.06 8.07
CA ALA A 25 9.64 7.91 7.21
C ALA A 25 9.78 9.31 7.81
N THR A 26 8.68 9.93 8.27
CA THR A 26 8.72 11.23 8.94
C THR A 26 9.62 11.20 10.18
N GLN A 27 9.51 10.20 11.05
CA GLN A 27 10.37 10.08 12.23
C GLN A 27 11.86 9.98 11.87
N ILE A 28 12.21 9.21 10.84
CA ILE A 28 13.60 9.06 10.38
C ILE A 28 14.09 10.36 9.73
N ILE A 29 13.25 11.02 8.92
CA ILE A 29 13.57 12.29 8.26
C ILE A 29 13.80 13.39 9.30
N ASP A 30 12.95 13.49 10.31
CA ASP A 30 13.08 14.48 11.37
C ASP A 30 14.40 14.28 12.12
N ARG A 31 14.71 13.03 12.49
CA ARG A 31 16.01 12.71 13.11
C ARG A 31 17.20 12.98 12.19
N LEU A 32 17.07 12.77 10.88
CA LEU A 32 18.09 13.12 9.89
C LEU A 32 18.31 14.63 9.82
N LYS A 33 17.25 15.42 9.79
CA LYS A 33 17.31 16.89 9.74
C LYS A 33 17.87 17.48 11.03
N GLU A 34 17.54 16.91 12.19
CA GLU A 34 18.13 17.29 13.47
C GLU A 34 19.65 17.05 13.49
N ARG A 35 20.11 15.91 12.97
CA ARG A 35 21.52 15.53 13.00
C ARG A 35 22.34 16.22 11.89
N PHE A 36 21.75 16.40 10.73
CA PHE A 36 22.39 17.00 9.56
C PHE A 36 21.54 18.16 9.03
N PRO A 37 21.58 19.35 9.65
CA PRO A 37 20.71 20.48 9.27
C PRO A 37 20.89 21.00 7.84
N HIS A 38 22.01 20.64 7.20
CA HIS A 38 22.38 21.01 5.83
C HIS A 38 21.99 19.94 4.79
N ILE A 39 21.32 18.85 5.20
CA ILE A 39 20.88 17.79 4.27
C ILE A 39 19.78 18.30 3.33
N GLU A 40 19.95 18.08 2.04
CA GLU A 40 18.98 18.48 1.02
C GLU A 40 17.97 17.35 0.72
N CYS A 41 16.80 17.73 0.22
CA CYS A 41 15.82 16.80 -0.31
C CYS A 41 15.21 17.32 -1.61
N PRO A 42 14.66 16.44 -2.46
CA PRO A 42 13.87 16.88 -3.59
C PRO A 42 12.70 17.77 -3.12
N PRO A 43 12.24 18.73 -3.94
CA PRO A 43 11.10 19.59 -3.60
C PRO A 43 9.75 18.86 -3.59
N LYS A 44 9.71 17.61 -4.08
CA LYS A 44 8.55 16.72 -4.00
C LYS A 44 8.86 15.57 -3.06
N GLU A 45 7.86 15.15 -2.29
CA GLU A 45 7.94 13.93 -1.48
C GLU A 45 8.13 12.71 -2.40
N ASP A 46 9.01 11.77 -2.03
CA ASP A 46 9.23 10.56 -2.84
C ASP A 46 8.21 9.45 -2.51
N ILE A 47 7.52 9.52 -1.37
CA ILE A 47 6.37 8.64 -1.09
C ILE A 47 5.25 9.00 -2.07
N CYS A 48 4.79 8.02 -2.85
CA CYS A 48 3.84 8.32 -3.91
C CYS A 48 2.43 8.56 -3.36
N TYR A 49 1.63 9.32 -4.11
CA TYR A 49 0.25 9.64 -3.74
C TYR A 49 -0.59 8.39 -3.43
N ALA A 50 -0.39 7.31 -4.18
CA ALA A 50 -1.15 6.07 -4.05
C ALA A 50 -0.88 5.38 -2.71
N THR A 51 0.36 5.43 -2.22
CA THR A 51 0.75 4.96 -0.89
C THR A 51 0.09 5.83 0.17
N THR A 52 0.22 7.15 0.05
CA THR A 52 -0.34 8.12 1.02
C THR A 52 -1.84 7.97 1.18
N ASN A 53 -2.57 7.97 0.06
CA ASN A 53 -4.03 7.91 0.08
C ASN A 53 -4.54 6.59 0.68
N ARG A 54 -3.88 5.46 0.39
CA ARG A 54 -4.29 4.15 0.94
C ARG A 54 -3.99 4.05 2.43
N GLN A 55 -2.82 4.53 2.87
CA GLN A 55 -2.49 4.57 4.31
C GLN A 55 -3.46 5.47 5.07
N GLU A 56 -3.82 6.63 4.52
CA GLU A 56 -4.84 7.52 5.08
C GLU A 56 -6.22 6.86 5.11
N ALA A 57 -6.60 6.11 4.06
CA ALA A 57 -7.86 5.38 4.04
C ALA A 57 -7.96 4.34 5.16
N VAL A 58 -6.92 3.52 5.34
CA VAL A 58 -6.87 2.53 6.43
C VAL A 58 -6.81 3.22 7.79
N THR A 59 -6.06 4.31 7.90
CA THR A 59 -5.96 5.07 9.16
C THR A 59 -7.31 5.63 9.60
N ASN A 60 -8.10 6.18 8.67
CA ASN A 60 -9.39 6.78 9.01
C ASN A 60 -10.49 5.74 9.19
N LEU A 61 -10.57 4.76 8.29
CA LEU A 61 -11.66 3.77 8.31
C LEU A 61 -11.40 2.61 9.27
N GLY A 62 -10.13 2.32 9.59
CA GLY A 62 -9.75 1.22 10.47
C GLY A 62 -10.21 1.42 11.91
N GLN A 63 -10.28 2.66 12.37
CA GLN A 63 -10.71 2.99 13.74
C GLN A 63 -12.14 2.52 14.04
N ASP A 64 -13.02 2.62 13.05
CA ASP A 64 -14.44 2.26 13.13
C ASP A 64 -14.72 0.79 12.74
N SER A 65 -13.67 0.00 12.49
CA SER A 65 -13.79 -1.43 12.16
C SER A 65 -13.37 -2.32 13.33
N ASP A 66 -13.92 -3.53 13.38
CA ASP A 66 -13.48 -4.57 14.32
C ASP A 66 -12.31 -5.39 13.74
N VAL A 67 -12.29 -5.54 12.41
CA VAL A 67 -11.26 -6.31 11.69
C VAL A 67 -10.88 -5.60 10.40
N VAL A 68 -9.59 -5.58 10.07
CA VAL A 68 -9.07 -5.08 8.80
C VAL A 68 -8.55 -6.23 7.93
N ILE A 69 -9.08 -6.37 6.73
CA ILE A 69 -8.61 -7.32 5.72
C ILE A 69 -7.93 -6.53 4.60
N VAL A 70 -6.66 -6.84 4.37
CA VAL A 70 -5.87 -6.26 3.28
C VAL A 70 -5.63 -7.31 2.22
N LEU A 71 -6.14 -7.08 1.01
CA LEU A 71 -5.87 -7.92 -0.14
C LEU A 71 -4.51 -7.57 -0.75
N GLY A 72 -3.67 -8.58 -0.95
CA GLY A 72 -2.45 -8.49 -1.74
C GLY A 72 -1.37 -9.46 -1.28
N SER A 73 -0.33 -9.55 -2.09
CA SER A 73 0.74 -10.51 -1.84
C SER A 73 1.50 -10.23 -0.57
N GLN A 74 1.84 -11.31 0.13
CA GLN A 74 2.75 -11.27 1.26
C GLN A 74 4.01 -10.50 0.91
N ASN A 75 4.58 -10.61 -0.29
CA ASN A 75 5.82 -9.91 -0.65
C ASN A 75 5.66 -8.39 -0.95
N SER A 76 4.44 -7.86 -0.96
CA SER A 76 4.16 -6.45 -1.25
C SER A 76 4.40 -5.56 -0.02
N SER A 77 5.41 -4.69 -0.10
CA SER A 77 5.70 -3.70 0.97
C SER A 77 4.50 -2.78 1.23
N ASN A 78 3.81 -2.33 0.18
CA ASN A 78 2.66 -1.46 0.35
C ASN A 78 1.50 -2.20 1.05
N SER A 79 1.22 -3.45 0.66
CA SER A 79 0.13 -4.22 1.29
C SER A 79 0.44 -4.54 2.75
N ARG A 80 1.67 -4.96 3.06
CA ARG A 80 2.10 -5.14 4.46
C ARG A 80 1.93 -3.87 5.27
N ARG A 81 2.30 -2.71 4.72
CA ARG A 81 2.18 -1.44 5.44
C ARG A 81 0.73 -1.10 5.79
N LEU A 82 -0.22 -1.39 4.90
CA LEU A 82 -1.64 -1.20 5.20
C LEU A 82 -2.11 -2.10 6.35
N MET A 83 -1.67 -3.36 6.38
CA MET A 83 -1.99 -4.29 7.48
C MET A 83 -1.35 -3.82 8.80
N GLU A 84 -0.08 -3.40 8.76
CA GLU A 84 0.63 -2.87 9.93
C GLU A 84 -0.07 -1.66 10.54
N ILE A 85 -0.62 -0.74 9.72
CA ILE A 85 -1.38 0.42 10.21
C ILE A 85 -2.61 -0.02 11.01
N GLY A 86 -3.35 -1.03 10.55
CA GLY A 86 -4.48 -1.57 11.32
C GLY A 86 -4.03 -2.18 12.66
N LEU A 87 -2.91 -2.91 12.67
CA LEU A 87 -2.32 -3.46 13.91
C LEU A 87 -1.87 -2.35 14.87
N GLU A 88 -1.24 -1.28 14.36
CA GLU A 88 -0.82 -0.10 15.13
C GLU A 88 -2.01 0.61 15.80
N GLN A 89 -3.21 0.51 15.20
CA GLN A 89 -4.48 1.01 15.76
C GLN A 89 -5.15 0.04 16.75
N GLY A 90 -4.52 -1.10 17.03
CA GLY A 90 -5.06 -2.12 17.93
C GLY A 90 -6.18 -2.96 17.33
N LYS A 91 -6.31 -2.98 15.99
CA LYS A 91 -7.32 -3.77 15.28
C LYS A 91 -6.71 -5.06 14.75
N PRO A 92 -7.34 -6.23 14.95
CA PRO A 92 -7.01 -7.45 14.23
C PRO A 92 -6.93 -7.16 12.72
N SER A 93 -5.75 -7.37 12.14
CA SER A 93 -5.49 -7.01 10.75
C SER A 93 -4.76 -8.13 10.04
N TYR A 94 -5.25 -8.52 8.86
CA TYR A 94 -4.76 -9.67 8.12
C TYR A 94 -4.44 -9.31 6.68
N LEU A 95 -3.27 -9.77 6.20
CA LEU A 95 -2.87 -9.70 4.80
C LEU A 95 -3.11 -11.06 4.15
N VAL A 96 -3.97 -11.09 3.13
CA VAL A 96 -4.35 -12.32 2.42
C VAL A 96 -4.25 -12.13 0.90
N ASP A 97 -3.88 -13.20 0.22
CA ASP A 97 -3.78 -13.21 -1.25
C ASP A 97 -5.13 -13.46 -1.93
N SER A 98 -6.07 -14.15 -1.28
CA SER A 98 -7.40 -14.45 -1.81
C SER A 98 -8.44 -14.69 -0.71
N ALA A 99 -9.72 -14.78 -1.11
CA ALA A 99 -10.83 -15.07 -0.20
C ALA A 99 -10.72 -16.44 0.49
N ASP A 100 -10.02 -17.41 -0.12
CA ASP A 100 -9.84 -18.76 0.44
C ASP A 100 -8.95 -18.79 1.69
N GLU A 101 -8.12 -17.77 1.88
CA GLU A 101 -7.27 -17.62 3.07
C GLU A 101 -8.03 -17.04 4.28
N LEU A 102 -9.24 -16.53 4.05
CA LEU A 102 -10.08 -15.96 5.11
C LEU A 102 -10.50 -17.04 6.09
N LYS A 103 -10.19 -16.80 7.36
CA LYS A 103 -10.52 -17.75 8.42
C LYS A 103 -11.79 -17.33 9.15
N PRO A 104 -12.78 -18.22 9.34
CA PRO A 104 -14.03 -17.88 10.00
C PRO A 104 -13.84 -17.28 11.40
N GLU A 105 -12.84 -17.77 12.14
CA GLU A 105 -12.51 -17.29 13.50
C GLU A 105 -12.11 -15.81 13.56
N TRP A 106 -11.71 -15.21 12.43
CA TRP A 106 -11.40 -13.78 12.39
C TRP A 106 -12.64 -12.91 12.49
N PHE A 107 -13.82 -13.47 12.21
CA PHE A 107 -15.09 -12.75 12.15
C PHE A 107 -16.04 -13.12 13.30
N GLU A 108 -15.54 -13.87 14.30
CA GLU A 108 -16.28 -14.13 15.53
C GLU A 108 -16.50 -12.83 16.30
N ASP A 109 -17.75 -12.54 16.67
CA ASP A 109 -18.17 -11.32 17.38
C ASP A 109 -17.78 -10.00 16.67
N CYS A 110 -17.64 -10.02 15.34
CA CYS A 110 -17.34 -8.88 14.50
C CYS A 110 -18.62 -8.28 13.89
N GLU A 111 -18.85 -6.98 14.05
CA GLU A 111 -19.95 -6.27 13.37
C GLU A 111 -19.47 -5.57 12.10
N THR A 112 -18.24 -5.04 12.10
CA THR A 112 -17.71 -4.24 10.98
C THR A 112 -16.34 -4.75 10.50
N VAL A 113 -16.27 -5.13 9.22
CA VAL A 113 -15.01 -5.50 8.54
C VAL A 113 -14.60 -4.41 7.56
N LEU A 114 -13.40 -3.86 7.72
CA LEU A 114 -12.78 -3.01 6.71
C LEU A 114 -12.05 -3.89 5.69
N ILE A 115 -12.47 -3.82 4.43
CA ILE A 115 -11.72 -4.40 3.31
C ILE A 115 -10.95 -3.31 2.58
N THR A 116 -9.67 -3.55 2.32
CA THR A 116 -8.82 -2.69 1.50
C THR A 116 -7.88 -3.52 0.65
N ALA A 117 -7.18 -2.89 -0.27
CA ALA A 117 -6.27 -3.56 -1.19
C ALA A 117 -4.96 -2.78 -1.37
N GLY A 118 -3.87 -3.53 -1.46
CA GLY A 118 -2.60 -2.97 -1.93
C GLY A 118 -2.69 -2.51 -3.38
N ALA A 119 -1.79 -1.61 -3.79
CA ALA A 119 -1.80 -1.03 -5.14
C ALA A 119 -1.65 -2.06 -6.29
N SER A 120 -1.16 -3.27 -5.99
CA SER A 120 -0.96 -4.35 -6.96
C SER A 120 -2.05 -5.44 -6.91
N ALA A 121 -3.02 -5.35 -6.01
CA ALA A 121 -4.06 -6.37 -5.90
C ALA A 121 -5.13 -6.14 -6.99
N PRO A 122 -5.50 -7.16 -7.77
CA PRO A 122 -6.56 -7.05 -8.76
C PRO A 122 -7.94 -6.83 -8.12
N GLU A 123 -8.77 -6.00 -8.74
CA GLU A 123 -10.13 -5.70 -8.28
C GLU A 123 -11.00 -6.95 -8.10
N VAL A 124 -10.82 -7.95 -8.96
CA VAL A 124 -11.57 -9.22 -8.89
C VAL A 124 -11.37 -9.93 -7.54
N VAL A 125 -10.17 -9.86 -6.96
CA VAL A 125 -9.86 -10.48 -5.67
C VAL A 125 -10.56 -9.75 -4.52
N VAL A 126 -10.69 -8.43 -4.64
CA VAL A 126 -11.44 -7.60 -3.68
C VAL A 126 -12.92 -7.98 -3.74
N GLN A 127 -13.48 -8.08 -4.94
CA GLN A 127 -14.88 -8.46 -5.12
C GLN A 127 -15.17 -9.87 -4.60
N GLU A 128 -14.29 -10.84 -4.86
CA GLU A 128 -14.43 -12.21 -4.34
C GLU A 128 -14.44 -12.24 -2.80
N CYS A 129 -13.61 -11.43 -2.16
CA CYS A 129 -13.59 -11.28 -0.70
C CYS A 129 -14.91 -10.68 -0.17
N ILE A 130 -15.43 -9.64 -0.83
CA ILE A 130 -16.71 -9.03 -0.49
C ILE A 130 -17.83 -10.06 -0.63
N ASP A 131 -17.90 -10.75 -1.76
CA ASP A 131 -18.93 -11.74 -2.06
C ASP A 131 -18.92 -12.88 -1.04
N PHE A 132 -17.73 -13.34 -0.62
CA PHE A 132 -17.59 -14.34 0.43
C PHE A 132 -18.25 -13.88 1.75
N LEU A 133 -17.97 -12.66 2.21
CA LEU A 133 -18.55 -12.15 3.46
C LEU A 133 -20.06 -11.94 3.35
N VAL A 134 -20.55 -11.44 2.21
CA VAL A 134 -21.98 -11.26 1.94
C VAL A 134 -22.69 -12.61 1.96
N GLN A 135 -22.19 -13.62 1.25
CA GLN A 135 -22.83 -14.93 1.14
C GLN A 135 -22.82 -15.69 2.46
N LYS A 136 -21.72 -15.58 3.23
CA LYS A 136 -21.53 -16.36 4.45
C LYS A 136 -22.20 -15.72 5.67
N TYR A 137 -22.16 -14.40 5.79
CA TYR A 137 -22.61 -13.67 6.98
C TYR A 137 -23.80 -12.74 6.72
N GLY A 138 -24.24 -12.59 5.46
CA GLY A 138 -25.32 -11.65 5.11
C GLY A 138 -24.92 -10.18 5.27
N ALA A 139 -23.62 -9.88 5.11
CA ALA A 139 -23.09 -8.54 5.31
C ALA A 139 -23.66 -7.51 4.32
N GLU A 140 -23.80 -6.27 4.76
CA GLU A 140 -24.08 -5.12 3.90
C GLU A 140 -22.78 -4.44 3.49
N VAL A 141 -22.66 -4.07 2.22
CA VAL A 141 -21.45 -3.47 1.66
C VAL A 141 -21.65 -1.96 1.54
N THR A 142 -20.74 -1.19 2.13
CA THR A 142 -20.70 0.28 1.98
C THR A 142 -19.32 0.70 1.48
N GLU A 143 -19.28 1.30 0.29
CA GLU A 143 -18.06 1.90 -0.24
C GLU A 143 -17.77 3.26 0.42
N LYS A 144 -16.48 3.50 0.75
CA LYS A 144 -16.01 4.75 1.35
C LYS A 144 -14.81 5.28 0.57
N THR A 145 -14.94 6.49 0.05
CA THR A 145 -13.86 7.19 -0.64
C THR A 145 -13.33 8.32 0.24
N ILE A 146 -12.07 8.21 0.69
CA ILE A 146 -11.40 9.27 1.46
C ILE A 146 -10.80 10.33 0.54
N ARG A 147 -10.22 9.91 -0.59
CA ARG A 147 -9.66 10.79 -1.62
C ARG A 147 -9.92 10.24 -3.00
N GLU A 148 -10.17 11.14 -3.95
CA GLU A 148 -10.28 10.79 -5.37
C GLU A 148 -8.90 10.77 -6.05
N GLU A 149 -8.62 9.70 -6.79
CA GLU A 149 -7.40 9.54 -7.58
C GLU A 149 -7.70 9.75 -9.06
N ASN A 150 -7.23 10.86 -9.63
CA ASN A 150 -7.46 11.22 -11.04
C ASN A 150 -6.19 11.10 -11.92
N VAL A 151 -5.17 10.38 -11.43
CA VAL A 151 -3.88 10.25 -12.11
C VAL A 151 -3.90 9.04 -13.04
N THR A 152 -3.53 9.25 -14.30
CA THR A 152 -3.37 8.16 -15.28
C THR A 152 -2.01 8.24 -15.95
N PHE A 153 -1.37 7.09 -16.13
CA PHE A 153 -0.11 6.98 -16.84
C PHE A 153 -0.38 6.34 -18.20
N ALA A 154 -0.35 7.16 -19.25
CA ALA A 154 -0.51 6.65 -20.60
C ALA A 154 0.67 5.75 -20.98
N LEU A 155 0.40 4.72 -21.77
CA LEU A 155 1.45 3.88 -22.33
C LEU A 155 2.48 4.74 -23.11
N PRO A 156 3.77 4.34 -23.12
CA PRO A 156 4.76 4.92 -24.02
C PRO A 156 4.25 4.92 -25.47
N PRO A 157 4.51 5.98 -26.28
CA PRO A 157 4.02 6.08 -27.65
C PRO A 157 4.24 4.83 -28.51
N GLU A 158 5.36 4.14 -28.30
CA GLU A 158 5.78 2.92 -29.00
C GLU A 158 4.82 1.74 -28.77
N LEU A 159 4.15 1.70 -27.61
CA LEU A 159 3.21 0.64 -27.22
C LEU A 159 1.75 1.00 -27.54
N ARG A 160 1.47 2.23 -28.00
CA ARG A 160 0.10 2.68 -28.31
C ARG A 160 -0.44 2.07 -29.61
N THR A 161 0.44 1.65 -30.51
CA THR A 161 0.06 0.98 -31.76
C THR A 161 0.29 -0.52 -31.61
N GLY A 162 -0.77 -1.33 -31.67
CA GLY A 162 -0.72 -2.80 -31.58
C GLY A 162 0.01 -3.54 -32.71
N LYS A 163 1.11 -3.00 -33.24
CA LYS A 163 2.07 -3.74 -34.07
C LYS A 163 3.23 -4.21 -33.19
N MET A 164 2.96 -5.19 -32.32
CA MET A 164 4.01 -6.13 -31.97
C MET A 164 4.26 -6.97 -33.21
N GLU A 165 5.27 -6.62 -34.01
CA GLU A 165 5.86 -7.62 -34.91
C GLU A 165 6.31 -8.77 -34.01
N LYS A 166 5.69 -9.94 -34.19
CA LYS A 166 6.15 -11.17 -33.56
C LYS A 166 7.60 -11.34 -33.97
N THR A 167 8.54 -11.03 -33.09
CA THR A 167 9.90 -11.50 -33.22
C THR A 167 9.81 -13.01 -33.05
N SER A 168 9.71 -13.72 -34.17
CA SER A 168 9.92 -15.15 -34.21
C SER A 168 11.32 -15.40 -33.69
N LEU A 169 11.42 -15.91 -32.46
CA LEU A 169 12.59 -16.63 -32.01
C LEU A 169 12.70 -17.86 -32.91
N SER A 170 13.46 -17.74 -34.00
CA SER A 170 13.93 -18.90 -34.73
C SER A 170 14.94 -19.61 -33.82
N SER A 171 14.48 -20.65 -33.15
CA SER A 171 15.36 -21.73 -32.73
C SER A 171 16.03 -22.26 -33.99
N SER A 172 17.34 -22.06 -34.10
CA SER A 172 18.19 -22.78 -35.03
C SER A 172 19.27 -23.46 -34.20
N GLU A 173 19.45 -24.73 -34.54
CA GLU A 173 20.24 -25.78 -33.91
C GLU A 173 21.73 -25.43 -33.70
#